data_AF-A0A3Q0DW72-F1
#
_entry.id   AF-A0A3Q0DW72-F1
#
_cell.length_a   1.000
_cell.length_b   1.000
_cell.length_c   1.000
_cell.angle_alpha   90.00
_cell.angle_beta   90.00
_cell.angle_gamma   90.00
#
_symmetry.space_group_name_H-M   'P 1'
#
loop_
_entity.id
_entity.type
_entity.pdbx_description
1 polymer ?
#
loop_
_entity_poly.entity_id
_entity_poly.type
_entity_poly.pdbx_seq_one_letter_code
_entity_poly.pdbx_strand_id
1 'polypeptide(L)'
;MRVLVRSWQWLMLTWNKAQFWVLSSEPYFCFLLTALGVTAGAHRLWSHRSYKAKLPLRIFLAIANSMAFQNDIFEWARDHRAHHKYSETDADPHNARRGFFFSHIGWLFVRKHRDVIEKGRKLDVTDLLADPVVRFQRKLKMEVEAVTLTDTGTLYERKRSLVPIITPPPPHILEGAVEPRTLPVLCFLALSHTHRNPSKMCCWMPHALSMSLEVF
;
A
#
# COMPACT_ATOMS: atom_id res chain seq x y z
N MET A 1 -54.91 -10.27 -5.23
CA MET A 1 -53.68 -11.02 -4.87
C MET A 1 -52.66 -11.15 -6.00
N ARG A 2 -53.00 -11.64 -7.20
CA ARG A 2 -52.01 -11.86 -8.29
C ARG A 2 -51.27 -10.60 -8.80
N VAL A 3 -51.93 -9.44 -8.81
CA VAL A 3 -51.30 -8.16 -9.21
C VAL A 3 -50.25 -7.72 -8.18
N LEU A 4 -50.55 -7.80 -6.88
CA LEU A 4 -49.62 -7.45 -5.80
C LEU A 4 -48.38 -8.36 -5.77
N VAL A 5 -48.53 -9.66 -6.05
CA VAL A 5 -47.39 -10.61 -6.11
C VAL A 5 -46.48 -10.32 -7.31
N ARG A 6 -47.05 -9.96 -8.47
CA ARG A 6 -46.27 -9.57 -9.65
C ARG A 6 -45.52 -8.25 -9.44
N SER A 7 -46.14 -7.26 -8.80
CA SER A 7 -45.48 -6.00 -8.44
C SER A 7 -44.32 -6.21 -7.47
N TRP A 8 -44.51 -7.08 -6.48
CA TRP A 8 -43.44 -7.45 -5.53
C TRP A 8 -42.28 -8.20 -6.20
N GLN A 9 -42.55 -9.15 -7.09
CA GLN A 9 -41.51 -9.86 -7.84
C GLN A 9 -40.71 -8.93 -8.76
N TRP A 10 -41.37 -7.95 -9.39
CA TRP A 10 -40.71 -6.95 -10.24
C TRP A 10 -39.83 -5.99 -9.43
N LEU A 11 -40.29 -5.59 -8.24
CA LEU A 11 -39.50 -4.78 -7.30
C LEU A 11 -38.24 -5.54 -6.83
N MET A 12 -38.37 -6.82 -6.47
CA MET A 12 -37.23 -7.64 -6.04
C MET A 12 -36.22 -7.90 -7.18
N LEU A 13 -36.69 -8.10 -8.41
CA LEU A 13 -35.82 -8.27 -9.59
C LEU A 13 -35.07 -6.99 -9.96
N THR A 14 -35.71 -5.82 -9.86
CA THR A 14 -35.07 -4.52 -10.12
C THR A 14 -34.12 -4.13 -8.98
N TRP A 15 -34.48 -4.44 -7.74
CA TRP A 15 -33.61 -4.31 -6.56
C TRP A 15 -32.33 -5.15 -6.71
N ASN A 16 -32.44 -6.42 -7.11
CA ASN A 16 -31.28 -7.29 -7.32
C ASN A 16 -30.36 -6.83 -8.47
N LYS A 17 -30.93 -6.23 -9.53
CA LYS A 17 -30.14 -5.68 -10.65
C LYS A 17 -29.42 -4.39 -10.27
N ALA A 18 -30.10 -3.45 -9.60
CA ALA A 18 -29.48 -2.22 -9.13
C ALA A 18 -28.39 -2.51 -8.10
N GLN A 19 -28.64 -3.44 -7.17
CA GLN A 19 -27.67 -3.87 -6.18
C GLN A 19 -26.46 -4.57 -6.83
N PHE A 20 -26.65 -5.37 -7.88
CA PHE A 20 -25.55 -5.95 -8.64
C PHE A 20 -24.65 -4.90 -9.31
N TRP A 21 -25.23 -3.86 -9.94
CA TRP A 21 -24.45 -2.78 -10.57
C TRP A 21 -23.71 -1.90 -9.55
N VAL A 22 -24.34 -1.59 -8.41
CA VAL A 22 -23.68 -0.84 -7.33
C VAL A 22 -22.52 -1.64 -6.74
N LEU A 23 -22.73 -2.93 -6.41
CA LEU A 23 -21.69 -3.79 -5.85
C LEU A 23 -20.55 -4.08 -6.81
N SER A 24 -20.82 -4.12 -8.12
CA SER A 24 -19.79 -4.34 -9.13
C SER A 24 -18.99 -3.08 -9.45
N SER A 25 -19.58 -1.88 -9.40
CA SER A 25 -18.90 -0.62 -9.77
C SER A 25 -18.05 0.00 -8.66
N GLU A 26 -18.47 -0.12 -7.41
CA GLU A 26 -17.76 0.38 -6.22
C GLU A 26 -16.27 -0.05 -6.15
N PRO A 27 -15.90 -1.34 -6.31
CA PRO A 27 -14.50 -1.75 -6.24
C PRO A 27 -13.65 -1.18 -7.37
N TYR A 28 -14.19 -1.03 -8.59
CA TYR A 28 -13.46 -0.39 -9.68
C TYR A 28 -13.21 1.10 -9.39
N PHE A 29 -14.19 1.79 -8.81
CA PHE A 29 -14.03 3.18 -8.42
C PHE A 29 -12.95 3.34 -7.34
N CYS A 30 -12.98 2.51 -6.30
CA CYS A 30 -11.94 2.47 -5.27
C CYS A 30 -10.55 2.15 -5.87
N PHE A 31 -10.48 1.21 -6.81
CA PHE A 31 -9.25 0.86 -7.50
C PHE A 31 -8.67 2.04 -8.31
N LEU A 32 -9.50 2.75 -9.07
CA LEU A 32 -9.05 3.93 -9.81
C LEU A 32 -8.60 5.07 -8.89
N LEU A 33 -9.33 5.32 -7.80
CA LEU A 33 -8.96 6.33 -6.81
C LEU A 33 -7.60 6.01 -6.15
N THR A 34 -7.43 4.80 -5.65
CA THR A 34 -6.17 4.37 -5.01
C THR A 34 -5.00 4.39 -5.98
N ALA A 35 -5.22 3.93 -7.21
CA ALA A 35 -4.23 4.01 -8.28
C ALA A 35 -3.81 5.46 -8.59
N LEU A 36 -4.76 6.42 -8.62
CA LEU A 36 -4.44 7.84 -8.78
C LEU A 36 -3.63 8.36 -7.60
N GLY A 37 -3.97 7.98 -6.37
CA GLY A 37 -3.21 8.33 -5.17
C GLY A 37 -1.75 7.90 -5.23
N VAL A 38 -1.48 6.68 -5.70
CA VAL A 38 -0.11 6.17 -5.86
C VAL A 38 0.58 6.79 -7.07
N THR A 39 -0.03 6.74 -8.26
CA THR A 39 0.62 7.12 -9.51
C THR A 39 0.77 8.64 -9.70
N ALA A 40 -0.31 9.39 -9.49
CA ALA A 40 -0.27 10.85 -9.60
C ALA A 40 0.30 11.47 -8.32
N GLY A 41 -0.03 10.93 -7.15
CA GLY A 41 0.46 11.39 -5.85
C GLY A 41 1.86 10.86 -5.54
N ALA A 42 1.95 9.73 -4.84
CA ALA A 42 3.20 9.22 -4.26
C ALA A 42 4.36 9.18 -5.27
N HIS A 43 4.09 8.71 -6.48
CA HIS A 43 5.07 8.55 -7.54
C HIS A 43 5.45 9.88 -8.21
N ARG A 44 4.54 10.52 -8.94
CA ARG A 44 4.87 11.71 -9.76
C ARG A 44 5.03 12.99 -8.95
N LEU A 45 4.13 13.24 -8.00
CA LEU A 45 4.15 14.48 -7.21
C LEU A 45 5.24 14.44 -6.14
N TRP A 46 5.19 13.46 -5.24
CA TRP A 46 6.07 13.45 -4.07
C TRP A 46 7.43 12.80 -4.33
N SER A 47 7.52 11.74 -5.14
CA SER A 47 8.82 11.08 -5.36
C SER A 47 9.66 11.77 -6.44
N HIS A 48 9.06 12.07 -7.59
CA HIS A 48 9.77 12.66 -8.74
C HIS A 48 9.64 14.18 -8.88
N ARG A 49 8.74 14.82 -8.12
CA ARG A 49 8.49 16.27 -8.20
C ARG A 49 8.18 16.73 -9.64
N SER A 50 7.49 15.90 -10.42
CA SER A 50 7.25 16.15 -11.85
C SER A 50 6.29 17.31 -12.11
N TYR A 51 5.49 17.70 -11.12
CA TYR A 51 4.57 18.83 -11.18
C TYR A 51 4.33 19.44 -9.79
N LYS A 52 3.73 20.63 -9.75
CA LYS A 52 3.36 21.31 -8.49
C LYS A 52 1.84 21.29 -8.34
N ALA A 53 1.36 20.82 -7.19
CA ALA A 53 -0.06 20.76 -6.87
C ALA A 53 -0.44 21.82 -5.82
N LYS A 54 -1.62 22.44 -5.98
CA LYS A 54 -2.21 23.28 -4.93
C LYS A 54 -2.73 22.40 -3.78
N LEU A 55 -2.99 23.03 -2.63
CA LEU A 55 -3.40 22.34 -1.40
C LEU A 55 -4.61 21.40 -1.58
N PRO A 56 -5.70 21.77 -2.29
CA PRO A 56 -6.86 20.87 -2.45
C PRO A 56 -6.51 19.56 -3.13
N LEU A 57 -5.73 19.63 -4.22
CA LEU A 57 -5.28 18.43 -4.95
C LEU A 57 -4.33 17.59 -4.09
N ARG A 58 -3.43 18.22 -3.32
CA ARG A 58 -2.52 17.50 -2.41
C ARG A 58 -3.29 16.73 -1.33
N ILE A 59 -4.32 17.34 -0.75
CA ILE A 59 -5.17 16.68 0.25
C ILE A 59 -5.92 15.51 -0.40
N PHE A 60 -6.53 15.73 -1.57
CA PHE A 60 -7.23 14.67 -2.31
C PHE A 60 -6.31 13.47 -2.60
N LEU A 61 -5.13 13.72 -3.16
CA LEU A 61 -4.16 12.68 -3.47
C LEU A 61 -3.63 11.98 -2.22
N ALA A 62 -3.49 12.69 -1.09
CA ALA A 62 -3.06 12.09 0.16
C ALA A 62 -4.11 11.15 0.75
N ILE A 63 -5.39 11.51 0.68
CA ILE A 63 -6.51 10.64 1.08
C ILE A 63 -6.55 9.41 0.17
N ALA A 64 -6.50 9.62 -1.15
CA ALA A 64 -6.48 8.54 -2.12
C ALA A 64 -5.29 7.58 -1.94
N ASN A 65 -4.10 8.10 -1.60
CA ASN A 65 -2.94 7.28 -1.28
C ASN A 65 -3.14 6.48 0.01
N SER A 66 -3.73 7.08 1.05
CA SER A 66 -4.01 6.36 2.31
C SER A 66 -4.95 5.17 2.09
N MET A 67 -5.90 5.26 1.16
CA MET A 67 -6.77 4.15 0.78
C MET A 67 -6.01 3.00 0.08
N ALA A 68 -4.83 3.25 -0.48
CA ALA A 68 -4.03 2.23 -1.18
C ALA A 68 -3.23 1.32 -0.24
N PHE A 69 -3.08 1.70 1.05
CA PHE A 69 -2.35 0.93 2.07
C PHE A 69 -0.89 0.57 1.73
N GLN A 70 -0.21 1.38 0.89
CA GLN A 70 1.20 1.18 0.53
C GLN A 70 2.15 2.05 1.38
N ASN A 71 2.04 2.01 2.71
CA ASN A 71 2.73 2.92 3.64
C ASN A 71 2.34 4.42 3.47
N ASP A 72 2.88 5.27 4.37
CA ASP A 72 2.73 6.72 4.25
C ASP A 72 3.57 7.27 3.09
N ILE A 73 3.16 8.43 2.57
CA ILE A 73 3.80 9.10 1.43
C ILE A 73 5.30 9.30 1.65
N PHE A 74 5.71 9.64 2.88
CA PHE A 74 7.14 9.87 3.16
C PHE A 74 7.95 8.58 3.00
N GLU A 75 7.49 7.47 3.57
CA GLU A 75 8.19 6.19 3.46
C GLU A 75 8.20 5.69 2.01
N TRP A 76 7.05 5.72 1.33
CA TRP A 76 6.94 5.33 -0.07
C TRP A 76 7.90 6.14 -0.95
N ALA A 77 7.89 7.48 -0.81
CA ALA A 77 8.71 8.34 -1.63
C ALA A 77 10.21 8.22 -1.34
N ARG A 78 10.59 8.02 -0.07
CA ARG A 78 12.00 7.77 0.29
C ARG A 78 12.48 6.47 -0.34
N ASP A 79 11.72 5.39 -0.21
CA ASP A 79 12.10 4.08 -0.71
C ASP A 79 12.12 4.08 -2.25
N HIS A 80 11.18 4.77 -2.90
CA HIS A 80 11.16 4.96 -4.35
C HIS A 80 12.36 5.76 -4.87
N ARG A 81 12.73 6.84 -4.17
CA ARG A 81 13.97 7.60 -4.48
C ARG A 81 15.22 6.73 -4.30
N ALA A 82 15.26 5.87 -3.28
CA ALA A 82 16.35 4.92 -3.06
C ALA A 82 16.44 3.91 -4.20
N HIS A 83 15.30 3.34 -4.60
CA HIS A 83 15.20 2.42 -5.73
C HIS A 83 15.76 3.04 -7.01
N HIS A 84 15.35 4.26 -7.37
CA HIS A 84 15.87 4.92 -8.57
C HIS A 84 17.35 5.24 -8.49
N LYS A 85 17.84 5.67 -7.32
CA LYS A 85 19.24 6.09 -7.15
C LYS A 85 20.20 4.91 -7.09
N TYR A 86 19.78 3.79 -6.52
CA TYR A 86 20.63 2.64 -6.24
C TYR A 86 20.10 1.33 -6.84
N SER A 87 19.36 1.44 -7.95
CA SER A 87 18.76 0.31 -8.67
C SER A 87 19.76 -0.82 -8.90
N GLU A 88 19.30 -2.06 -8.75
CA GLU A 88 20.11 -3.27 -8.96
C GLU A 88 21.33 -3.39 -8.02
N THR A 89 21.27 -2.76 -6.83
CA THR A 89 22.26 -2.90 -5.76
C THR A 89 21.59 -3.33 -4.45
N ASP A 90 22.37 -3.70 -3.43
CA ASP A 90 21.83 -4.03 -2.10
C ASP A 90 21.20 -2.85 -1.35
N ALA A 91 21.29 -1.64 -1.91
CA ALA A 91 20.63 -0.45 -1.42
C ALA A 91 19.25 -0.19 -2.07
N ASP A 92 18.88 -0.99 -3.06
CA ASP A 92 17.55 -1.02 -3.65
C ASP A 92 16.60 -1.83 -2.75
N PRO A 93 15.52 -1.23 -2.21
CA PRO A 93 14.57 -1.92 -1.34
C PRO A 93 13.98 -3.21 -1.94
N HIS A 94 13.81 -3.24 -3.27
CA HIS A 94 13.22 -4.36 -3.99
C HIS A 94 14.10 -4.80 -5.17
N ASN A 95 15.41 -4.87 -4.92
CA ASN A 95 16.46 -5.28 -5.86
C ASN A 95 16.08 -6.49 -6.73
N ALA A 96 15.94 -6.29 -8.05
CA ALA A 96 15.53 -7.35 -8.98
C ALA A 96 16.60 -8.44 -9.17
N ARG A 97 17.89 -8.16 -8.88
CA ARG A 97 18.96 -9.18 -8.90
C ARG A 97 18.77 -10.28 -7.87
N ARG A 98 17.97 -10.06 -6.83
CA ARG A 98 17.61 -11.07 -5.82
C ARG A 98 16.49 -12.02 -6.30
N GLY A 99 16.04 -11.86 -7.55
CA GLY A 99 15.08 -12.73 -8.21
C GLY A 99 13.65 -12.21 -8.11
N PHE A 100 12.80 -12.72 -9.02
CA PHE A 100 11.41 -12.29 -9.22
C PHE A 100 10.60 -12.27 -7.92
N PHE A 101 10.70 -13.32 -7.10
CA PHE A 101 9.93 -13.42 -5.87
C PHE A 101 10.28 -12.31 -4.88
N PHE A 102 11.58 -12.01 -4.72
CA PHE A 102 12.03 -10.95 -3.82
C PHE A 102 11.53 -9.58 -4.27
N SER A 103 11.73 -9.22 -5.54
CA SER A 103 11.31 -7.91 -6.07
C SER A 103 9.80 -7.75 -6.16
N HIS A 104 9.04 -8.85 -6.27
CA HIS A 104 7.58 -8.79 -6.38
C HIS A 104 6.90 -8.58 -5.03
N ILE A 105 7.23 -9.42 -4.03
CA ILE A 105 6.57 -9.38 -2.71
C ILE A 105 7.52 -9.76 -1.56
N GLY A 106 8.57 -10.54 -1.83
CA GLY A 106 9.45 -11.09 -0.80
C GLY A 106 10.13 -10.02 0.07
N TRP A 107 10.41 -8.83 -0.49
CA TRP A 107 11.01 -7.71 0.23
C TRP A 107 10.16 -7.19 1.40
N LEU A 108 8.83 -7.41 1.39
CA LEU A 108 7.93 -7.03 2.48
C LEU A 108 8.01 -7.99 3.68
N PHE A 109 8.44 -9.23 3.46
CA PHE A 109 8.49 -10.28 4.49
C PHE A 109 9.83 -10.39 5.20
N VAL A 110 10.83 -9.62 4.77
CA VAL A 110 12.18 -9.64 5.34
C VAL A 110 12.58 -8.27 5.85
N ARG A 111 13.58 -8.26 6.75
CA ARG A 111 14.17 -7.00 7.19
C ARG A 111 14.90 -6.33 6.02
N LYS A 112 14.74 -5.01 5.90
CA LYS A 112 15.47 -4.19 4.92
C LYS A 112 16.98 -4.39 5.10
N HIS A 113 17.70 -4.51 3.99
CA HIS A 113 19.15 -4.62 4.01
C HIS A 113 19.78 -3.35 4.63
N ARG A 114 20.94 -3.50 5.30
CA ARG A 114 21.61 -2.37 5.98
C ARG A 114 21.89 -1.20 5.04
N ASP A 115 22.32 -1.49 3.82
CA ASP A 115 22.57 -0.49 2.78
C ASP A 115 21.33 0.35 2.45
N VAL A 116 20.13 -0.25 2.42
CA VAL A 116 18.87 0.48 2.17
C VAL A 116 18.67 1.55 3.25
N ILE A 117 18.95 1.20 4.51
CA ILE A 117 18.80 2.11 5.65
C ILE A 117 19.87 3.21 5.60
N GLU A 118 21.14 2.82 5.44
CA GLU A 118 22.27 3.75 5.47
C GLU A 118 22.27 4.73 4.28
N LYS A 119 22.02 4.24 3.07
CA LYS A 119 21.97 5.08 1.87
C LYS A 119 20.64 5.81 1.75
N GLY A 120 19.54 5.25 2.28
CA GLY A 120 18.25 5.93 2.39
C GLY A 120 18.31 7.17 3.28
N ARG A 121 19.07 7.14 4.38
CA ARG A 121 19.31 8.32 5.25
C ARG A 121 20.06 9.46 4.56
N LYS A 122 20.82 9.16 3.51
CA LYS A 122 21.59 10.14 2.72
C LYS A 122 20.78 10.78 1.60
N LEU A 123 19.52 10.37 1.40
CA LEU A 123 18.65 10.97 0.40
C LEU A 123 18.12 12.32 0.90
N ASP A 124 18.07 13.29 0.00
CA ASP A 124 17.34 14.53 0.28
C ASP A 124 15.85 14.23 0.35
N VAL A 125 15.27 14.47 1.53
CA VAL A 125 13.83 14.37 1.84
C VAL A 125 13.31 15.64 2.49
N THR A 126 14.08 16.74 2.42
CA THR A 126 13.74 18.02 3.05
C THR A 126 12.42 18.57 2.55
N ASP A 127 12.11 18.36 1.27
CA ASP A 127 10.84 18.72 0.64
C ASP A 127 9.65 17.97 1.23
N LEU A 128 9.80 16.67 1.50
CA LEU A 128 8.75 15.84 2.09
C LEU A 128 8.52 16.22 3.55
N LEU A 129 9.58 16.61 4.27
CA LEU A 129 9.50 17.11 5.64
C LEU A 129 8.91 18.54 5.71
N ALA A 130 9.11 19.35 4.68
CA ALA A 130 8.52 20.68 4.59
C ALA A 130 7.02 20.64 4.23
N ASP A 131 6.54 19.56 3.62
CA ASP A 131 5.16 19.38 3.22
C ASP A 131 4.24 19.11 4.44
N PRO A 132 3.31 20.02 4.80
CA PRO A 132 2.41 19.82 5.94
C PRO A 132 1.42 18.67 5.72
N VAL A 133 1.01 18.38 4.49
CA VAL A 133 0.09 17.28 4.16
C VAL A 133 0.78 15.93 4.38
N VAL A 134 2.03 15.80 3.94
CA VAL A 134 2.83 14.58 4.14
C VAL A 134 3.09 14.35 5.63
N ARG A 135 3.48 15.40 6.36
CA ARG A 135 3.66 15.33 7.81
C ARG A 135 2.38 14.94 8.54
N PHE A 136 1.25 15.50 8.13
CA PHE A 136 -0.04 15.19 8.73
C PHE A 136 -0.42 13.72 8.51
N GLN A 137 -0.33 13.22 7.27
CA GLN A 137 -0.62 11.82 6.97
C GLN A 137 0.29 10.86 7.76
N ARG A 138 1.59 11.17 7.84
CA ARG A 138 2.56 10.38 8.61
C ARG A 138 2.23 10.37 10.10
N LYS A 139 1.83 11.50 10.68
CA LYS A 139 1.40 11.58 12.08
C LYS A 139 0.20 10.68 12.35
N LEU A 140 -0.82 10.73 11.48
CA LEU A 140 -2.00 9.88 11.60
C LEU A 140 -1.67 8.39 11.53
N LYS A 141 -0.80 7.97 10.60
CA LYS A 141 -0.34 6.58 10.51
C LYS A 141 0.28 6.12 11.84
N MET A 142 1.19 6.92 12.41
CA MET A 142 1.87 6.58 13.67
C MET A 142 0.90 6.50 14.86
N GLU A 143 -0.11 7.38 14.91
CA GLU A 143 -1.15 7.35 15.96
C GLU A 143 -2.02 6.09 15.84
N VAL A 144 -2.45 5.73 14.63
CA VAL A 144 -3.21 4.49 14.39
C VAL A 144 -2.37 3.25 14.74
N GLU A 145 -1.09 3.22 14.34
CA GLU A 145 -0.17 2.14 14.72
C GLU A 145 0.02 2.07 16.25
N ALA A 146 0.14 3.20 16.95
CA ALA A 146 0.28 3.21 18.40
C ALA A 146 -0.97 2.65 19.10
N VAL A 147 -2.17 3.06 18.68
CA VAL A 147 -3.45 2.57 19.24
C VAL A 147 -3.60 1.07 19.02
N THR A 148 -3.32 0.60 17.80
CA THR A 148 -3.42 -0.84 17.49
C THR A 148 -2.44 -1.67 18.31
N LEU A 149 -1.23 -1.20 18.55
CA LEU A 149 -0.25 -1.90 19.39
C LEU A 149 -0.63 -1.92 20.88
N THR A 150 -1.27 -0.87 21.40
CA THR A 150 -1.78 -0.87 22.77
C THR A 150 -2.95 -1.82 22.96
N ASP A 151 -3.84 -1.95 21.97
CA ASP A 151 -4.98 -2.87 22.03
C ASP A 151 -4.57 -4.33 21.83
N THR A 152 -3.61 -4.63 20.94
CA THR A 152 -3.09 -6.00 20.78
C THR A 152 -2.24 -6.43 21.98
N GLY A 153 -1.44 -5.53 22.56
CA GLY A 153 -0.67 -5.79 23.78
C GLY A 153 -1.57 -6.12 24.98
N THR A 154 -2.62 -5.33 25.19
CA THR A 154 -3.61 -5.58 26.27
C THR A 154 -4.45 -6.83 26.01
N LEU A 155 -4.78 -7.16 24.76
CA LEU A 155 -5.45 -8.42 24.40
C LEU A 155 -4.53 -9.65 24.56
N TYR A 156 -3.24 -9.53 24.27
CA TYR A 156 -2.25 -10.57 24.51
C TYR A 156 -2.08 -10.84 26.00
N GLU A 157 -1.92 -9.79 26.82
CA GLU A 157 -1.86 -9.90 28.29
C GLU A 157 -3.17 -10.45 28.88
N ARG A 158 -4.33 -10.05 28.35
CA ARG A 158 -5.64 -10.58 28.76
C ARG A 158 -5.85 -12.05 28.38
N LYS A 159 -5.37 -12.49 27.20
CA LYS A 159 -5.37 -13.93 26.85
C LYS A 159 -4.40 -14.71 27.71
N ARG A 160 -3.24 -14.14 28.07
CA ARG A 160 -2.26 -14.76 28.97
C ARG A 160 -2.80 -14.94 30.38
N SER A 161 -3.62 -14.02 30.89
CA SER A 161 -4.25 -14.14 32.22
C SER A 161 -5.44 -15.11 32.28
N LEU A 162 -6.01 -15.48 31.13
CA LEU A 162 -7.13 -16.43 31.02
C LEU A 162 -6.69 -17.87 30.74
N VAL A 163 -5.40 -18.13 30.48
CA VAL A 163 -4.86 -19.48 30.32
C VAL A 163 -4.15 -19.87 31.62
N PRO A 164 -4.65 -20.87 32.40
CA PRO A 164 -3.95 -21.32 33.59
C PRO A 164 -2.60 -21.92 33.21
N ILE A 165 -1.57 -21.54 33.97
CA ILE A 165 -0.18 -21.96 33.81
C ILE A 165 -0.10 -23.47 33.98
N ILE A 166 -0.17 -24.22 32.87
CA ILE A 166 0.16 -25.64 32.85
C ILE A 166 1.24 -25.84 31.79
N THR A 167 2.47 -26.00 32.31
CA THR A 167 3.76 -26.32 31.69
C THR A 167 4.54 -25.18 31.01
N PRO A 168 5.82 -24.97 31.40
CA PRO A 168 6.73 -24.12 30.63
C PRO A 168 7.14 -24.82 29.32
N PRO A 169 7.25 -24.09 28.19
CA PRO A 169 7.75 -24.66 26.94
C PRO A 169 9.27 -24.92 27.01
N PRO A 170 9.78 -25.90 26.24
CA PRO A 170 11.21 -26.27 26.24
C PRO A 170 12.11 -25.13 25.70
N PRO A 171 13.38 -25.05 26.16
CA PRO A 171 14.23 -23.87 26.01
C PRO A 171 14.88 -23.68 24.62
N HIS A 172 14.19 -24.02 23.52
CA HIS A 172 14.80 -24.01 22.18
C HIS A 172 14.03 -23.22 21.11
N ILE A 173 13.03 -22.41 21.47
CA ILE A 173 12.35 -21.53 20.50
C ILE A 173 12.36 -20.10 21.04
N LEU A 174 13.53 -19.48 20.99
CA LEU A 174 13.67 -18.03 21.06
C LEU A 174 14.37 -17.59 19.78
N GLU A 175 13.61 -17.42 18.69
CA GLU A 175 14.00 -16.48 17.65
C GLU A 175 12.81 -16.09 16.77
N GLY A 176 12.31 -14.87 17.01
CA GLY A 176 11.62 -14.06 16.02
C GLY A 176 10.24 -14.53 15.59
N ALA A 177 9.22 -14.28 16.41
CA ALA A 177 7.88 -14.06 15.89
C ALA A 177 7.95 -12.86 14.92
N VAL A 178 8.08 -13.14 13.63
CA VAL A 178 7.86 -12.16 12.57
C VAL A 178 6.39 -11.82 12.63
N GLU A 179 6.06 -10.74 13.33
CA GLU A 179 4.72 -10.17 13.30
C GLU A 179 4.51 -9.61 11.87
N PRO A 180 3.58 -10.18 11.08
CA PRO A 180 3.29 -9.65 9.75
C PRO A 180 2.61 -8.30 9.96
N ARG A 181 3.34 -7.21 9.71
CA ARG A 181 2.73 -5.88 9.65
C ARG A 181 1.72 -5.87 8.50
N THR A 182 0.44 -5.89 8.88
CA THR A 182 -0.73 -5.47 8.10
C THR A 182 -0.89 -6.09 6.69
N LEU A 183 -1.67 -7.16 6.59
CA LEU A 183 -2.40 -7.55 5.36
C LEU A 183 -3.84 -7.00 5.48
N PRO A 184 -4.46 -6.47 4.40
CA PRO A 184 -4.85 -7.31 3.26
C PRO A 184 -4.81 -6.68 1.84
N VAL A 185 -4.92 -7.57 0.84
CA VAL A 185 -5.16 -7.38 -0.60
C VAL A 185 -3.98 -6.95 -1.48
N LEU A 186 -3.07 -7.90 -1.75
CA LEU A 186 -2.21 -7.90 -2.93
C LEU A 186 -2.28 -9.27 -3.60
N CYS A 187 -3.37 -9.53 -4.32
CA CYS A 187 -3.46 -10.65 -5.24
C CYS A 187 -4.37 -10.24 -6.40
N PHE A 188 -3.77 -9.85 -7.53
CA PHE A 188 -4.17 -10.18 -8.91
C PHE A 188 -3.29 -9.40 -9.90
N LEU A 189 -2.93 -10.08 -11.00
CA LEU A 189 -2.11 -9.64 -12.16
C LEU A 189 -0.59 -9.86 -12.06
N ALA A 190 -0.18 -11.13 -12.07
CA ALA A 190 1.13 -11.55 -12.54
C ALA A 190 0.99 -12.17 -13.93
N LEU A 191 1.44 -11.47 -14.98
CA LEU A 191 1.88 -12.04 -16.27
C LEU A 191 2.45 -10.92 -17.16
N SER A 192 3.78 -10.73 -17.10
CA SER A 192 4.58 -10.33 -18.27
C SER A 192 6.09 -10.39 -17.95
N HIS A 193 6.63 -11.57 -18.29
CA HIS A 193 7.94 -11.87 -18.86
C HIS A 193 9.28 -11.50 -18.22
N THR A 194 10.02 -12.59 -17.98
CA THR A 194 11.47 -12.76 -18.12
C THR A 194 12.00 -12.22 -19.45
N HIS A 195 13.23 -11.69 -19.41
CA HIS A 195 14.07 -11.25 -20.55
C HIS A 195 13.71 -9.92 -21.25
N ARG A 196 14.28 -8.81 -20.74
CA ARG A 196 15.25 -7.91 -21.40
C ARG A 196 15.19 -6.50 -20.78
N ASN A 197 16.29 -6.10 -20.11
CA ASN A 197 16.72 -4.73 -19.75
C ASN A 197 15.67 -3.76 -19.12
N PRO A 198 15.58 -3.64 -17.77
CA PRO A 198 14.47 -3.00 -17.06
C PRO A 198 14.80 -1.70 -16.30
N SER A 199 15.58 -0.76 -16.84
CA SER A 199 15.84 0.54 -16.16
C SER A 199 14.60 1.45 -15.97
N LYS A 200 13.39 0.94 -16.24
CA LYS A 200 12.13 1.70 -16.32
C LYS A 200 10.88 0.91 -15.89
N MET A 201 11.00 -0.09 -15.01
CA MET A 201 9.83 -0.84 -14.53
C MET A 201 9.19 -0.11 -13.35
N CYS A 202 8.33 0.85 -13.69
CA CYS A 202 7.28 1.40 -12.85
C CYS A 202 6.70 0.31 -11.94
N CYS A 203 6.84 0.47 -10.62
CA CYS A 203 6.14 -0.36 -9.65
C CYS A 203 4.61 -0.18 -9.81
N TRP A 204 4.03 -1.14 -10.55
CA TRP A 204 2.70 -1.75 -10.43
C TRP A 204 1.44 -0.93 -10.78
N MET A 205 1.17 -0.81 -12.09
CA MET A 205 -0.17 -0.88 -12.70
C MET A 205 -0.02 -1.25 -14.20
N PRO A 206 -0.93 -2.03 -14.83
CA PRO A 206 -0.80 -2.37 -16.25
C PRO A 206 -0.78 -1.12 -17.13
N HIS A 207 0.06 -1.19 -18.16
CA HIS A 207 0.42 -0.15 -19.12
C HIS A 207 -0.75 0.25 -20.05
N ALA A 208 -1.87 0.73 -19.49
CA ALA A 208 -3.08 1.05 -20.27
C ALA A 208 -3.62 2.49 -20.06
N LEU A 209 -3.09 3.28 -19.12
CA LEU A 209 -3.60 4.64 -18.83
C LEU A 209 -2.58 5.77 -19.05
N SER A 210 -1.39 5.49 -19.57
CA SER A 210 -0.34 6.50 -19.81
C SER A 210 -0.35 7.15 -21.20
N MET A 211 -1.36 6.89 -22.06
CA MET A 211 -1.38 7.33 -23.47
C MET A 211 -2.51 8.31 -23.84
N SER A 212 -3.09 9.09 -22.92
CA SER A 212 -4.22 9.97 -23.29
C SER A 212 -4.30 11.34 -22.60
N LEU A 213 -3.19 11.89 -22.09
CA LEU A 213 -3.17 13.27 -21.56
C LEU A 213 -2.09 14.15 -22.19
N GLU A 214 -1.74 13.88 -23.46
CA GLU A 214 -1.09 14.86 -24.33
C GLU A 214 -2.11 15.47 -25.30
N VAL A 215 -3.19 16.07 -24.79
CA VAL A 215 -3.91 17.16 -25.48
C VAL A 215 -4.59 18.00 -24.39
N PHE A 216 -4.29 19.31 -24.40
CA PHE A 216 -4.70 20.40 -23.50
C PHE A 216 -3.81 20.69 -22.29
#